data_AF-H2INQ8-F1
#
_entry.id   AF-H2INQ8-F1
#
_cell.length_a   1.000
_cell.length_b   1.000
_cell.length_c   1.000
_cell.angle_alpha   90.00
_cell.angle_beta   90.00
_cell.angle_gamma   90.00
#
_symmetry.space_group_name_H-M   'P 1'
#
loop_
_entity.id
_entity.type
_entity.pdbx_description
1 polymer ?
#
loop_
_entity_poly.entity_id
_entity_poly.type
_entity_poly.pdbx_seq_one_letter_code
_entity_poly.pdbx_strand_id
1 'polypeptide(L)'
;MRQRKRWIMLAVLVAVIAGCHQWWKQGKLVSEEWSPNKQYVVREYKTFEFIPRMTMPGDGGHYSGYMRVYNRDGKQFYEEYSDLLDFIEGPFWAKEGVYWMGNENQDIVRLPTSPVE
;
A
#
# COMPACT_ATOMS: atom_id res chain seq x y z
N MET A 1 8.69 -42.93 -1.85
CA MET A 1 7.76 -42.16 -0.98
C MET A 1 8.40 -40.96 -0.25
N ARG A 2 9.64 -41.05 0.26
CA ARG A 2 10.28 -39.99 1.07
C ARG A 2 10.47 -38.64 0.33
N GLN A 3 10.82 -38.68 -0.97
CA GLN A 3 10.91 -37.46 -1.80
C GLN A 3 9.54 -36.83 -2.07
N ARG A 4 8.50 -37.62 -2.40
CA ARG A 4 7.13 -37.12 -2.57
C ARG A 4 6.63 -36.38 -1.33
N LYS A 5 6.88 -36.90 -0.12
CA LYS A 5 6.52 -36.23 1.14
C LYS A 5 7.25 -34.89 1.34
N ARG A 6 8.52 -34.78 0.93
CA ARG A 6 9.29 -33.52 1.00
C ARG A 6 8.72 -32.44 0.07
N TRP A 7 8.37 -32.80 -1.16
CA TRP A 7 7.76 -31.85 -2.10
C TRP A 7 6.38 -31.38 -1.66
N ILE A 8 5.56 -32.27 -1.09
CA ILE A 8 4.26 -31.89 -0.51
C ILE A 8 4.46 -30.93 0.66
N MET A 9 5.39 -31.23 1.56
CA MET A 9 5.69 -30.36 2.70
C MET A 9 6.21 -28.98 2.26
N LEU A 10 7.07 -28.93 1.25
CA LEU A 10 7.54 -27.67 0.66
C LEU A 10 6.37 -26.88 0.04
N ALA A 11 5.49 -27.53 -0.72
CA ALA A 11 4.34 -26.88 -1.33
C ALA A 11 3.39 -26.29 -0.28
N VAL A 12 3.14 -27.02 0.81
CA VAL A 12 2.34 -26.52 1.94
C VAL A 12 3.03 -25.33 2.60
N LEU A 13 4.35 -25.40 2.83
CA LEU A 13 5.10 -24.30 3.43
C LEU A 13 5.03 -23.03 2.55
N VAL A 14 5.21 -23.17 1.24
CA VAL A 14 5.10 -22.06 0.29
C VAL A 14 3.70 -21.48 0.29
N ALA A 15 2.66 -22.32 0.30
CA ALA A 15 1.27 -21.87 0.36
C ALA A 15 0.97 -21.10 1.65
N VAL A 16 1.50 -21.54 2.79
CA VAL A 16 1.36 -20.84 4.08
C VAL A 16 2.07 -19.48 4.03
N ILE A 17 3.32 -19.43 3.56
CA ILE A 17 4.08 -18.17 3.46
C ILE A 17 3.39 -17.19 2.53
N ALA A 18 2.95 -17.64 1.35
CA ALA A 18 2.23 -16.80 0.39
C ALA A 18 0.90 -16.29 0.97
N GLY A 19 0.15 -17.15 1.66
CA GLY A 19 -1.11 -16.78 2.32
C GLY A 19 -0.90 -15.75 3.43
N CYS A 20 0.08 -15.95 4.30
CA CYS A 20 0.43 -14.99 5.35
C CYS A 20 0.89 -13.65 4.77
N HIS A 21 1.72 -13.68 3.71
CA HIS A 21 2.17 -12.47 3.03
C HIS A 21 1.00 -11.72 2.39
N GLN A 22 0.08 -12.42 1.73
CA GLN A 22 -1.07 -11.79 1.08
C GLN A 22 -2.06 -11.21 2.11
N TRP A 23 -2.27 -11.91 3.23
CA TRP A 23 -3.07 -11.39 4.34
C TRP A 23 -2.43 -10.13 4.95
N TRP A 24 -1.12 -10.16 5.21
CA TRP A 24 -0.39 -9.00 5.73
C TRP A 24 -0.45 -7.80 4.78
N LYS A 25 -0.24 -8.05 3.48
CA LYS A 25 -0.26 -7.04 2.42
C LYS A 25 -1.63 -6.39 2.23
N GLN A 26 -2.72 -7.09 2.53
CA GLN A 26 -4.07 -6.54 2.36
C GLN A 26 -4.25 -5.24 3.16
N GLY A 27 -3.76 -5.23 4.40
CA GLY A 27 -3.83 -4.09 5.31
C GLY A 27 -5.26 -3.68 5.67
N LYS A 28 -5.39 -2.65 6.51
CA LYS A 28 -6.65 -2.01 6.88
C LYS A 28 -6.71 -0.63 6.25
N LEU A 29 -7.78 -0.33 5.53
CA LEU A 29 -8.00 1.00 4.95
C LEU A 29 -8.04 2.06 6.07
N VAL A 30 -7.28 3.13 5.90
CA VAL A 30 -7.20 4.27 6.84
C VAL A 30 -7.69 5.56 6.18
N SER A 31 -7.30 5.79 4.94
CA SER A 31 -7.70 6.97 4.17
C SER A 31 -8.15 6.56 2.77
N GLU A 32 -9.12 7.31 2.23
CA GLU A 32 -9.56 7.23 0.84
C GLU A 32 -9.82 8.65 0.34
N GLU A 33 -9.20 9.00 -0.79
CA GLU A 33 -9.43 10.29 -1.44
C GLU A 33 -9.57 10.13 -2.95
N TRP A 34 -10.62 10.75 -3.49
CA TRP A 34 -10.95 10.71 -4.91
C TRP A 34 -10.34 11.89 -5.66
N SER A 35 -9.91 11.65 -6.89
CA SER A 35 -9.52 12.71 -7.82
C SER A 35 -10.65 13.72 -8.04
N PRO A 36 -10.35 14.99 -8.37
CA PRO A 36 -11.37 16.00 -8.65
C PRO A 36 -12.39 15.56 -9.69
N ASN A 37 -11.94 14.93 -10.79
CA ASN A 37 -12.81 14.42 -11.84
C ASN A 37 -13.49 13.06 -11.54
N LYS A 38 -13.28 12.50 -10.33
CA LYS A 38 -13.82 11.20 -9.88
C LYS A 38 -13.48 9.98 -10.75
N GLN A 39 -12.40 10.06 -11.55
CA GLN A 39 -11.92 8.93 -12.34
C GLN A 39 -10.96 8.03 -11.58
N TYR A 40 -10.31 8.55 -10.53
CA TYR A 40 -9.30 7.83 -9.76
C TYR A 40 -9.52 8.00 -8.27
N VAL A 41 -9.01 7.04 -7.49
CA VAL A 41 -9.03 7.07 -6.04
C VAL A 41 -7.69 6.59 -5.50
N VAL A 42 -7.15 7.34 -4.55
CA VAL A 42 -6.02 6.90 -3.73
C VAL A 42 -6.56 6.32 -2.44
N ARG A 43 -6.00 5.19 -2.02
CA ARG A 43 -6.32 4.50 -0.78
C ARG A 43 -5.06 4.17 -0.01
N GLU A 44 -5.10 4.44 1.28
CA GLU A 44 -4.01 4.16 2.20
C GLU A 44 -4.40 3.00 3.10
N TYR A 45 -3.57 1.97 3.12
CA TYR A 45 -3.79 0.74 3.87
C TYR A 45 -2.71 0.55 4.92
N LYS A 46 -3.05 0.70 6.19
CA LYS A 46 -2.15 0.36 7.30
C LYS A 46 -1.92 -1.14 7.36
N THR A 47 -0.67 -1.56 7.31
CA THR A 47 -0.29 -2.97 7.52
C THR A 47 -0.27 -3.31 9.01
N PHE A 48 -0.43 -4.59 9.33
CA PHE A 48 -0.29 -5.04 10.71
C PHE A 48 1.19 -5.02 11.12
N GLU A 49 1.53 -4.26 12.15
CA GLU A 49 2.87 -4.27 12.74
C GLU A 49 2.94 -5.38 13.80
N PHE A 50 3.66 -6.45 13.48
CA PHE A 50 3.87 -7.58 14.39
C PHE A 50 4.88 -7.27 15.49
N ILE A 51 5.82 -6.37 15.20
CA ILE A 51 6.88 -5.93 16.12
C ILE A 51 6.54 -4.49 16.50
N PRO A 52 6.21 -4.19 17.77
CA PRO A 52 5.97 -2.83 18.19
C PRO A 52 7.25 -2.01 17.98
N ARG A 53 7.16 -0.91 17.22
CA ARG A 53 8.25 0.06 17.12
C ARG A 53 8.46 0.67 18.52
N MET A 54 9.64 0.48 19.08
CA MET A 54 10.03 1.14 20.33
C MET A 54 10.24 2.62 20.00
N THR A 55 9.23 3.47 20.28
CA THR A 55 9.32 4.92 20.08
C THR A 55 9.72 5.62 21.38
N MET A 56 10.36 6.79 21.28
CA MET A 56 10.69 7.56 22.47
C MET A 56 9.39 8.10 23.10
N PRO A 57 9.32 8.28 24.43
CA PRO A 57 8.17 8.93 25.06
C PRO A 57 7.94 10.32 24.44
N GLY A 58 6.82 10.50 23.75
CA GLY A 58 6.45 11.75 23.07
C GLY A 58 6.42 11.69 21.54
N ASP A 59 7.00 10.66 20.90
CA ASP A 59 7.01 10.54 19.42
C ASP A 59 5.65 10.16 18.82
N GLY A 60 4.71 9.68 19.64
CA GLY A 60 3.49 9.05 19.14
C GLY A 60 3.78 7.67 18.54
N GLY A 61 2.73 6.99 18.08
CA GLY A 61 2.84 5.69 17.42
C GLY A 61 2.73 5.86 15.91
N HIS A 62 3.81 5.53 15.20
CA HIS A 62 3.84 5.55 13.73
C HIS A 62 3.38 4.23 13.14
N TYR A 63 3.01 4.23 11.86
CA TYR A 63 2.65 2.99 11.21
C TYR A 63 3.03 2.93 9.74
N SER A 64 3.36 1.72 9.31
CA SER A 64 3.63 1.42 7.92
C SER A 64 2.38 0.97 7.17
N GLY A 65 2.44 1.08 5.86
CA GLY A 65 1.36 0.61 5.01
C GLY A 65 1.59 0.82 3.53
N TYR A 66 0.52 0.66 2.76
CA TYR A 66 0.53 0.80 1.32
C TYR A 66 -0.34 1.97 0.87
N MET A 67 0.19 2.79 -0.01
CA MET A 67 -0.59 3.71 -0.83
C MET A 67 -0.92 3.01 -2.14
N ARG A 68 -2.18 3.09 -2.57
CA ARG A 68 -2.63 2.43 -3.80
C ARG A 68 -3.51 3.37 -4.60
N VAL A 69 -3.29 3.40 -5.91
CA VAL A 69 -4.10 4.20 -6.84
C VAL A 69 -4.93 3.29 -7.71
N TYR A 70 -6.23 3.55 -7.76
CA TYR A 70 -7.20 2.80 -8.55
C TYR A 70 -7.94 3.70 -9.54
N ASN A 71 -8.42 3.17 -10.67
CA ASN A 71 -9.52 3.83 -11.39
C ASN A 71 -10.86 3.63 -10.65
N ARG A 72 -11.87 4.34 -11.15
CA ARG A 72 -13.28 4.19 -10.81
C ARG A 72 -13.81 2.75 -10.92
N ASP A 73 -13.25 1.93 -11.82
CA ASP A 73 -13.64 0.52 -11.99
C ASP A 73 -12.98 -0.43 -10.98
N GLY A 74 -12.09 0.09 -10.11
CA GLY A 74 -11.38 -0.69 -9.10
C GLY A 74 -10.09 -1.37 -9.59
N LYS A 75 -9.64 -1.09 -10.81
CA LYS A 75 -8.34 -1.54 -11.33
C LYS A 75 -7.22 -0.73 -10.68
N GLN A 76 -6.28 -1.43 -10.04
CA GLN A 76 -5.06 -0.83 -9.46
C GLN A 76 -4.06 -0.44 -10.55
N PHE A 77 -3.57 0.80 -10.53
CA PHE A 77 -2.47 1.27 -11.40
C PHE A 77 -1.14 1.31 -10.68
N TYR A 78 -1.18 1.64 -9.40
CA TYR A 78 0.01 1.92 -8.62
C TYR A 78 -0.16 1.40 -7.20
N GLU A 79 0.95 0.91 -6.65
CA GLU A 79 1.08 0.52 -5.26
C GLU A 79 2.49 0.84 -4.81
N GLU A 80 2.57 1.44 -3.62
CA GLU A 80 3.83 1.76 -2.97
C GLU A 80 3.70 1.49 -1.48
N TYR A 81 4.78 0.98 -0.88
CA TYR A 81 4.88 0.76 0.56
C TYR A 81 5.62 1.94 1.19
N SER A 82 5.14 2.41 2.34
CA SER A 82 5.82 3.39 3.17
C SER A 82 5.93 2.89 4.61
N ASP A 83 7.11 3.06 5.20
CA ASP A 83 7.36 2.74 6.60
C ASP A 83 6.74 3.76 7.57
N LEU A 84 6.53 4.99 7.12
CA LEU A 84 5.98 6.13 7.86
C LEU A 84 4.76 6.68 7.13
N LEU A 85 3.74 5.84 6.94
CA LEU A 85 2.55 6.19 6.16
C LEU A 85 1.81 7.39 6.79
N ASP A 86 1.88 7.55 8.11
CA ASP A 86 1.28 8.67 8.84
C ASP A 86 1.99 10.03 8.66
N PHE A 87 3.18 10.05 8.07
CA PHE A 87 3.88 11.29 7.71
C PHE A 87 3.64 11.73 6.27
N ILE A 88 2.94 10.92 5.49
CA ILE A 88 2.70 11.22 4.09
C ILE A 88 1.60 12.28 3.99
N GLU A 89 1.92 13.36 3.30
CA GLU A 89 0.97 14.41 2.95
C GLU A 89 0.47 14.21 1.52
N GLY A 90 -0.85 14.23 1.32
CA GLY A 90 -1.49 14.05 0.02
C GLY A 90 -2.77 13.22 0.13
N PRO A 91 -3.29 12.69 -0.99
CA PRO A 91 -2.79 12.81 -2.37
C PRO A 91 -2.92 14.20 -2.99
N PHE A 92 -1.91 14.62 -3.76
CA PHE A 92 -1.96 15.83 -4.58
C PHE A 92 -2.23 15.49 -6.03
N TRP A 93 -3.32 16.03 -6.58
CA TRP A 93 -3.74 15.79 -7.95
C TRP A 93 -3.20 16.86 -8.89
N ALA A 94 -2.48 16.44 -9.92
CA ALA A 94 -1.90 17.28 -10.97
C ALA A 94 -2.40 16.85 -12.34
N LYS A 95 -2.18 17.67 -13.38
CA LYS A 95 -2.64 17.35 -14.74
C LYS A 95 -2.07 16.03 -15.26
N GLU A 96 -0.84 15.71 -14.87
CA GLU A 96 -0.07 14.55 -15.29
C GLU A 96 -0.38 13.30 -14.47
N GLY A 97 -0.97 13.43 -13.27
CA GLY A 97 -1.18 12.31 -12.37
C GLY A 97 -1.37 12.68 -10.90
N VAL A 98 -0.88 11.81 -10.01
CA VAL A 98 -0.97 12.00 -8.56
C VAL A 98 0.40 11.85 -7.91
N TYR A 99 0.68 12.63 -6.87
CA TYR A 99 1.90 12.51 -6.08
C TYR A 99 1.62 12.76 -4.60
N TRP A 100 2.61 12.46 -3.77
CA TRP A 100 2.57 12.66 -2.33
C TRP A 100 3.86 13.34 -1.87
N MET A 101 3.80 14.00 -0.72
CA MET A 101 4.98 14.53 -0.03
C MET A 101 5.22 13.73 1.25
N GLY A 102 6.44 13.75 1.77
CA GLY A 102 6.79 12.99 2.98
C GLY A 102 7.13 11.52 2.75
N ASN A 103 7.24 11.07 1.49
CA ASN A 103 7.79 9.77 1.10
C ASN A 103 9.18 9.93 0.46
N GLU A 104 10.00 8.87 0.50
CA GLU A 104 11.29 8.77 -0.19
C GLU A 104 11.14 8.90 -1.71
N ASN A 105 10.00 8.46 -2.24
CA ASN A 105 9.66 8.53 -3.66
C ASN A 105 8.72 9.72 -3.90
N GLN A 106 9.26 10.78 -4.47
CA GLN A 106 8.54 12.03 -4.77
C GLN A 106 8.09 12.13 -6.24
N ASP A 107 8.13 11.01 -6.96
CA ASP A 107 7.76 10.97 -8.37
C ASP A 107 6.23 11.03 -8.56
N ILE A 108 5.82 11.76 -9.60
CA ILE A 108 4.42 11.80 -10.01
C ILE A 108 4.04 10.45 -10.63
N VAL A 109 3.06 9.79 -10.02
CA VAL A 109 2.39 8.62 -10.59
C VAL A 109 1.52 9.08 -11.76
N ARG A 110 2.06 8.88 -12.96
CA ARG A 110 1.39 9.27 -14.21
C ARG A 110 0.11 8.46 -14.42
N LEU A 111 -0.99 9.16 -14.68
CA LEU A 111 -2.30 8.55 -14.92
C LEU A 111 -2.68 8.58 -16.41
N PRO A 112 -3.46 7.61 -16.92
CA PRO A 112 -3.86 7.56 -18.33
C PRO A 112 -4.66 8.78 -18.80
N THR A 113 -5.44 9.38 -17.91
CA THR A 113 -6.23 10.60 -18.15
C THR A 113 -5.94 11.60 -17.05
N SER A 114 -6.08 12.88 -17.36
CA SER A 114 -5.89 13.93 -16.37
C SER A 114 -6.89 13.77 -15.22
N PRO A 115 -6.46 13.71 -13.95
CA PRO A 115 -7.35 13.58 -12.79
C PRO A 115 -8.03 14.91 -12.40
N VAL A 116 -7.59 16.02 -12.99
CA VAL A 116 -8.14 17.37 -12.84
C VAL A 116 -8.84 17.80 -14.14
N GLU A 117 -9.85 18.67 -14.05
CA GLU A 117 -10.54 19.23 -15.21
C GLU A 117 -9.69 20.27 -15.97
#